data_AF-A0A7J4JA28-F1
#
_entry.id   AF-A0A7J4JA28-F1
#
_cell.length_a   1.000
_cell.length_b   1.000
_cell.length_c   1.000
_cell.angle_alpha   90.00
_cell.angle_beta   90.00
_cell.angle_gamma   90.00
#
_symmetry.space_group_name_H-M   'P 1'
#
loop_
_entity.id
_entity.type
_entity.pdbx_description
1 polymer ?
#
loop_
_entity_poly.entity_id
_entity_poly.type
_entity_poly.pdbx_seq_one_letter_code
_entity_poly.pdbx_strand_id
1 'polypeptide(L)'
;MAKLNLNIIVLLVALVIVGYSFSQQSTGWAIAIGAGAPANTVCTDGDGLNTSIFGSCTDSAGLKKTDKCMGANAVQETYCSPSNICSYKPLNCAYGEMCVGGVCKAV
;
A
#
# COMPACT_ATOMS: atom_id res chain seq x y z
N MET A 1 -49.82 -41.07 -5.54
CA MET A 1 -48.37 -41.24 -5.80
C MET A 1 -48.05 -40.51 -7.11
N ALA A 2 -47.40 -39.35 -7.04
CA ALA A 2 -47.07 -38.59 -8.25
C ALA A 2 -45.93 -39.30 -9.01
N LYS A 3 -46.17 -39.69 -10.26
CA LYS A 3 -45.13 -40.20 -11.15
C LYS A 3 -44.34 -39.00 -11.67
N LEU A 4 -43.15 -38.79 -11.12
CA LEU A 4 -42.25 -37.73 -11.56
C LEU A 4 -41.75 -38.08 -12.97
N ASN A 5 -42.06 -37.23 -13.95
CA ASN A 5 -41.71 -37.46 -15.35
C ASN A 5 -40.21 -37.26 -15.53
N LEU A 6 -39.52 -38.29 -16.00
CA LEU A 6 -38.06 -38.28 -16.20
C LEU A 6 -37.60 -37.09 -17.07
N ASN A 7 -38.41 -36.68 -18.05
CA ASN A 7 -38.10 -35.53 -18.89
C ASN A 7 -38.09 -34.21 -18.10
N ILE A 8 -38.93 -34.09 -17.07
CA ILE A 8 -38.95 -32.91 -16.17
C ILE A 8 -37.70 -32.90 -15.28
N ILE A 9 -37.27 -34.08 -14.81
CA ILE A 9 -36.06 -34.21 -13.99
C ILE A 9 -34.82 -33.80 -14.80
N VAL A 10 -34.70 -34.28 -16.04
CA VAL A 10 -33.59 -33.94 -16.93
C VAL A 10 -33.54 -32.43 -17.20
N LEU A 11 -34.71 -31.80 -17.41
CA LEU A 11 -34.80 -30.37 -17.69
C LEU A 11 -34.42 -29.50 -16.48
N LEU A 12 -34.79 -29.92 -15.26
CA LEU A 12 -34.38 -29.24 -14.02
C LEU A 12 -32.87 -29.37 -13.76
N VAL A 13 -32.29 -30.55 -14.00
CA VAL A 13 -30.84 -30.76 -13.85
C VAL A 13 -30.07 -29.92 -14.87
N ALA A 14 -30.54 -29.83 -16.12
CA ALA A 14 -29.91 -28.99 -17.14
C ALA A 14 -29.91 -27.50 -16.76
N LEU A 15 -31.03 -27.00 -16.20
CA LEU A 15 -31.13 -25.60 -15.74
C LEU A 15 -30.19 -25.29 -14.56
N VAL A 16 -30.02 -26.23 -13.62
CA VAL A 16 -29.09 -26.07 -12.49
C VAL A 16 -27.63 -26.01 -12.98
N ILE A 17 -27.25 -26.85 -13.95
CA ILE A 17 -25.88 -26.87 -14.49
C ILE A 17 -25.55 -25.54 -15.20
N VAL A 18 -26.45 -25.03 -16.05
CA VAL A 18 -26.24 -23.76 -16.76
C VAL A 18 -26.18 -22.58 -15.79
N GLY A 19 -27.00 -22.57 -14.74
CA GLY A 19 -26.97 -21.54 -13.69
C GLY A 19 -25.65 -21.50 -12.90
N TYR A 20 -25.07 -22.67 -12.60
CA TYR A 20 -23.81 -22.76 -11.84
C TYR A 20 -22.59 -22.25 -12.60
N SER A 21 -22.58 -22.34 -13.94
CA SER A 21 -21.46 -21.85 -14.76
C SER A 21 -21.40 -20.32 -14.87
N PHE A 22 -22.47 -19.59 -14.54
CA PHE A 22 -22.51 -18.12 -14.68
C PHE A 22 -22.03 -17.36 -13.43
N SER A 23 -21.78 -18.06 -12.32
CA SER A 23 -21.37 -17.45 -11.04
C SER A 23 -19.85 -17.32 -10.82
N GLN A 24 -19.01 -17.69 -11.80
CA GLN A 24 -17.54 -17.78 -11.61
C GLN A 24 -16.72 -17.03 -12.67
N GLN A 25 -17.19 -15.86 -13.13
CA GLN A 25 -16.37 -14.97 -13.96
C GLN A 25 -15.86 -13.77 -13.14
N SER A 26 -14.98 -14.07 -12.18
CA SER A 26 -14.10 -13.08 -11.55
C SER A 26 -12.64 -13.54 -11.67
N THR A 27 -12.16 -13.70 -12.89
CA THR A 27 -10.72 -13.62 -13.19
C THR A 27 -10.51 -12.47 -14.16
N GLY A 28 -11.01 -11.30 -13.77
CA GLY A 28 -10.42 -10.07 -14.25
C GLY A 28 -9.01 -10.03 -13.69
N TRP A 29 -8.01 -9.97 -14.57
CA TRP A 29 -6.73 -9.41 -14.19
C TRP A 29 -7.05 -8.01 -13.71
N ALA A 30 -7.19 -7.83 -12.40
CA ALA A 30 -7.20 -6.52 -11.80
C ALA A 30 -5.80 -5.98 -12.05
N ILE A 31 -5.61 -5.32 -13.19
CA ILE A 31 -4.65 -4.25 -13.27
C ILE A 31 -5.20 -3.26 -12.24
N ALA A 32 -4.68 -3.36 -11.02
CA ALA A 32 -4.68 -2.23 -10.12
C ALA A 32 -3.81 -1.16 -10.77
N ILE A 33 -4.34 -0.50 -11.80
CA ILE A 33 -4.23 0.94 -11.88
C ILE A 33 -5.02 1.39 -10.67
N GLY A 34 -4.35 1.30 -9.50
CA GLY A 34 -4.73 2.11 -8.37
C GLY A 34 -4.89 3.48 -9.00
N ALA A 35 -6.13 3.99 -8.97
CA ALA A 35 -6.39 5.37 -9.27
C ALA A 35 -5.32 6.10 -8.48
N GLY A 36 -4.32 6.61 -9.20
CA GLY A 36 -3.18 7.26 -8.58
C GLY A 36 -3.82 8.24 -7.64
N ALA A 37 -3.59 8.06 -6.33
CA ALA A 37 -3.99 9.05 -5.34
C ALA A 37 -3.66 10.40 -5.98
N PRO A 38 -4.64 11.34 -6.07
CA PRO A 38 -4.57 12.50 -6.94
C PRO A 38 -3.14 13.02 -6.86
N ALA A 39 -2.40 12.95 -7.98
CA ALA A 39 -0.98 13.26 -8.01
C ALA A 39 -0.83 14.58 -7.26
N ASN A 40 -0.27 14.51 -6.05
CA ASN A 40 -0.23 15.69 -5.20
C ASN A 40 0.63 16.65 -6.00
N THR A 41 0.10 17.78 -6.46
CA THR A 41 0.88 18.62 -7.38
C THR A 41 2.15 19.15 -6.69
N VAL A 42 2.19 19.04 -5.37
CA VAL A 42 3.28 19.46 -4.51
C VAL A 42 3.75 18.28 -3.66
N CYS A 43 5.06 18.14 -3.48
CA CYS A 43 5.59 17.18 -2.52
C CYS A 43 5.18 17.59 -1.10
N THR A 44 4.78 16.62 -0.27
CA THR A 44 4.45 16.84 1.15
C THR A 44 5.35 16.01 2.06
N ASP A 45 5.85 16.67 3.10
CA ASP A 45 6.68 16.11 4.15
C ASP A 45 5.95 16.29 5.49
N GLY A 46 5.79 15.22 6.25
CA GLY A 46 4.95 15.19 7.44
C GLY A 46 5.56 15.88 8.67
N ASP A 47 6.89 15.99 8.70
CA ASP A 47 7.66 16.34 9.88
C ASP A 47 8.97 17.07 9.58
N GLY A 48 9.38 17.15 8.31
CA GLY A 48 10.58 17.86 7.89
C GLY A 48 11.83 17.02 8.13
N LEU A 49 12.92 17.68 8.50
CA LEU A 49 14.11 16.98 8.96
C LEU A 49 14.06 16.86 10.49
N ASN A 50 13.51 15.76 10.99
CA ASN A 50 13.29 15.50 12.40
C ASN A 50 13.51 14.03 12.80
N THR A 51 14.72 13.74 13.28
CA THR A 51 15.10 12.39 13.72
C THR A 51 14.31 11.82 14.90
N SER A 52 13.51 12.62 15.60
CA SER A 52 12.74 12.19 16.78
C SER A 52 11.32 11.73 16.45
N ILE A 53 10.83 12.05 15.24
CA ILE A 53 9.47 11.75 14.79
C ILE A 53 9.57 10.74 13.65
N PHE A 54 8.64 9.79 13.60
CA PHE A 54 8.58 8.86 12.46
C PHE A 54 7.88 9.58 11.31
N GLY A 55 8.68 10.00 10.35
CA GLY A 55 8.26 10.80 9.22
C GLY A 55 7.87 10.02 7.99
N SER A 56 7.17 10.73 7.12
CA SER A 56 6.91 10.24 5.78
C SER A 56 6.79 11.39 4.78
N CYS A 57 7.45 11.20 3.65
CA CYS A 57 7.36 12.08 2.50
C CYS A 57 6.47 11.43 1.42
N THR A 58 5.60 12.21 0.80
CA THR A 58 4.83 11.82 -0.39
C THR A 58 5.17 12.77 -1.52
N ASP A 59 5.72 12.25 -2.62
CA ASP A 59 6.12 13.07 -3.75
C ASP A 59 4.96 13.45 -4.67
N SER A 60 5.27 14.24 -5.68
CA SER A 60 4.25 14.71 -6.61
C SER A 60 3.62 13.63 -7.49
N ALA A 61 4.28 12.49 -7.65
CA ALA A 61 3.75 11.31 -8.32
C ALA A 61 2.91 10.42 -7.38
N GLY A 62 2.78 10.81 -6.10
CA GLY A 62 2.11 10.02 -5.07
C GLY A 62 2.96 8.89 -4.49
N LEU A 63 4.27 8.84 -4.77
CA LEU A 63 5.17 7.87 -4.17
C LEU A 63 5.47 8.26 -2.72
N LYS A 64 5.16 7.36 -1.81
CA LYS A 64 5.44 7.52 -0.38
C LYS A 64 6.79 6.91 -0.01
N LYS A 65 7.60 7.67 0.72
CA LYS A 65 8.82 7.23 1.41
C LYS A 65 8.67 7.52 2.90
N THR A 66 9.31 6.71 3.73
CA THR A 66 9.30 6.85 5.19
C THR A 66 10.72 6.78 5.70
N ASP A 67 10.92 7.31 6.90
CA ASP A 67 12.21 7.25 7.55
C ASP A 67 12.56 5.81 7.92
N LYS A 68 13.87 5.53 7.94
CA LYS A 68 14.36 4.19 8.26
C LYS A 68 15.76 4.25 8.84
N CYS A 69 16.12 3.24 9.63
CA CYS A 69 17.47 3.15 10.17
C CYS A 69 18.47 2.73 9.08
N MET A 70 19.58 3.46 8.98
CA MET A 70 20.75 3.06 8.18
C MET A 70 21.82 2.35 9.02
N GLY A 71 21.63 2.29 10.33
CA GLY A 71 22.51 1.64 11.28
C GLY A 71 22.02 1.91 12.71
N ALA A 72 22.84 1.58 13.70
CA ALA A 72 22.49 1.79 15.11
C ALA A 72 22.38 3.27 15.51
N ASN A 73 23.10 4.17 14.84
CA ASN A 73 23.20 5.58 15.22
C ASN A 73 22.82 6.55 14.09
N ALA A 74 22.10 6.08 13.06
CA ALA A 74 21.74 6.91 11.92
C ALA A 74 20.36 6.60 11.37
N VAL A 75 19.58 7.67 11.16
CA VAL A 75 18.29 7.67 10.48
C VAL A 75 18.50 8.16 9.04
N GLN A 76 17.91 7.46 8.09
CA GLN A 76 17.66 7.97 6.75
C GLN A 76 16.38 8.80 6.80
N GLU A 77 16.56 10.09 6.94
CA GLU A 77 15.47 11.05 6.99
C GLU A 77 14.95 11.32 5.59
N THR A 78 13.64 11.22 5.38
CA THR A 78 12.99 11.46 4.09
C THR A 78 12.33 12.82 4.06
N TYR A 79 12.61 13.61 3.02
CA TYR A 79 12.13 14.99 2.94
C TYR A 79 11.79 15.41 1.51
N CYS A 80 10.99 16.48 1.39
CA CYS A 80 10.68 17.08 0.09
C CYS A 80 11.82 17.93 -0.44
N SER A 81 12.39 17.51 -1.57
CA SER A 81 13.39 18.30 -2.29
C SER A 81 12.76 19.47 -3.07
N PRO A 82 13.56 20.47 -3.49
CA PRO A 82 13.09 21.55 -4.36
C PRO A 82 12.50 21.08 -5.69
N SER A 83 12.84 19.86 -6.14
CA SER A 83 12.30 19.27 -7.38
C SER A 83 10.95 18.58 -7.19
N ASN A 84 10.26 18.78 -6.07
CA ASN A 84 8.99 18.11 -5.73
C ASN A 84 9.06 16.57 -5.73
N ILE A 85 10.24 16.03 -5.39
CA ILE A 85 10.45 14.59 -5.19
C ILE A 85 10.92 14.30 -3.77
N CYS A 86 10.54 13.13 -3.24
CA CYS A 86 11.06 12.66 -1.96
C CYS A 86 12.53 12.25 -2.08
N SER A 87 13.38 13.02 -1.42
CA SER A 87 14.80 12.75 -1.25
C SER A 87 15.06 12.18 0.14
N TYR A 88 16.31 11.86 0.44
CA TYR A 88 16.71 11.48 1.78
C TYR A 88 18.05 12.08 2.20
N LYS A 89 18.23 12.26 3.51
CA LYS A 89 19.47 12.73 4.12
C LYS A 89 19.80 11.85 5.32
N PRO A 90 21.02 11.30 5.42
CA PRO A 90 21.44 10.62 6.64
C PRO A 90 21.62 11.63 7.76
N LEU A 91 20.98 11.39 8.90
CA LEU A 91 21.12 12.16 10.13
C LEU A 91 21.56 11.23 11.25
N ASN A 92 22.54 11.67 12.04
CA ASN A 92 23.01 10.91 13.19
C ASN A 92 22.10 11.16 14.39
N CYS A 93 21.88 10.13 15.21
CA CYS A 93 21.21 10.30 16.49
C CYS A 93 22.11 11.06 17.48
N ALA A 94 21.49 11.66 18.50
CA ALA A 94 22.24 12.36 19.53
C ALA A 94 23.02 11.38 20.42
N TYR A 95 23.91 11.92 21.25
CA TYR A 95 24.66 11.10 22.21
C TYR A 95 23.71 10.39 23.18
N GLY A 96 23.86 9.07 23.33
CA GLY A 96 22.97 8.27 24.17
C GLY A 96 21.64 7.89 23.50
N GLU A 97 21.50 8.10 22.19
CA GLU A 97 20.36 7.63 21.41
C GLU A 97 20.76 6.54 20.41
N MET A 98 19.80 5.72 20.02
CA MET A 98 19.93 4.74 18.95
C MET A 98 18.75 4.83 17.98
N CYS A 99 18.97 4.47 16.71
CA CYS A 99 17.90 4.38 15.74
C CYS A 99 17.07 3.11 15.98
N VAL A 100 15.77 3.27 16.24
CA VAL A 100 14.80 2.18 16.41
C VAL A 100 13.55 2.49 15.60
N GLY A 101 13.29 1.70 14.57
CA GLY A 101 12.06 1.83 13.78
C GLY A 101 11.99 3.13 12.96
N GLY A 102 13.14 3.64 12.51
CA GLY A 102 13.22 4.86 11.70
C GLY A 102 13.32 6.16 12.50
N VAL A 103 13.45 6.11 13.83
CA VAL A 103 13.60 7.29 14.69
C VAL A 103 14.70 7.09 15.71
N CYS A 104 15.32 8.17 16.18
CA CYS A 104 16.26 8.18 17.29
C CYS A 104 15.51 8.12 18.62
N LYS A 105 15.96 7.22 19.51
CA LYS A 105 15.42 7.05 20.86
C LYS A 105 16.55 6.90 21.86
N ALA A 106 16.39 7.48 23.04
CA ALA A 106 17.31 7.28 24.15
C ALA A 106 17.44 5.78 24.52
N VAL A 107 18.66 5.35 24.83
CA VAL A 107 18.99 3.99 25.31
C VAL A 107 19.29 3.93 26.80
#